data_AF-A0AAN9XZW5-F1
#
_entry.id   AF-A0AAN9XZW5-F1
#
_cell.length_a   1.000
_cell.length_b   1.000
_cell.length_c   1.000
_cell.angle_alpha   90.00
_cell.angle_beta   90.00
_cell.angle_gamma   90.00
#
_symmetry.space_group_name_H-M   'P 1'
#
loop_
_entity.id
_entity.type
_entity.pdbx_description
1 polymer ?
#
loop_
_entity_poly.entity_id
_entity_poly.type
_entity_poly.pdbx_seq_one_letter_code
_entity_poly.pdbx_strand_id
1 'polypeptide(L)'
;MHISFHFRSHKFSDLEKLSFPSTNFSHSISSKLTKYLYEAGQLIANADLCPNLGNNMKLMILVISAPDHTDRRMAIRQTWGLYCRNHNIGFGFLVGVHPKPSKNDITQTEQRTYGDLILTRNVDSFNNLTLKSVSLLEWVDTYCSLVPFVLKADDDVFINIPQLLTLLEKQQKVKRSIFGLLRRGERPAREISSKYSMSKSEYKPDIYPDYLLGPGYLMTQDSIHDLYRQALDMPYMKLEDVYITGLVASLMGIKIVNVKRFIHYSPKISFNMTEIKLTKDMYEGGQLITNADLCPNLGNNMKLMILVISAPDHTDRRMAIRQTWGFYCRHHNIGFGFLVGVHPHPSKNDITKTEQHTYGDLIQTRNVDSFNNLTLKLVSLLEWVDTYCSLVPFVLRADDDVFINIPQLLSLLEKQRKAKRSIFGRILRETRPIRKVNSKYSVSKSEYVPDVYPNYLSGPGYLMTQDSVHDLYRQALNMPYLKIDDMFITGLTASRMGIKIVNVNQFIKFHDIIPLKTTQMRKTITIHGITPRKQFLIWARMSPNL
;
A
#
# COMPACT_ATOMS: atom_id res chain seq x y z
N MET A 1 -47.50 11.82 -39.16
CA MET A 1 -46.56 11.87 -40.31
C MET A 1 -45.40 10.96 -39.97
N HIS A 2 -45.42 9.71 -40.47
CA HIS A 2 -44.35 8.73 -40.26
C HIS A 2 -43.16 9.10 -41.14
N ILE A 3 -41.96 9.24 -40.57
CA ILE A 3 -40.72 9.29 -41.34
C ILE A 3 -39.84 8.13 -40.88
N SER A 4 -39.78 7.13 -41.76
CA SER A 4 -38.84 6.01 -41.78
C SER A 4 -37.47 6.53 -42.22
N PHE A 5 -36.39 6.12 -41.55
CA PHE A 5 -35.04 6.26 -42.07
C PHE A 5 -34.48 4.88 -42.39
N HIS A 6 -34.27 4.65 -43.69
CA HIS A 6 -33.62 3.50 -44.29
C HIS A 6 -32.19 3.31 -43.77
N PHE A 7 -31.86 2.11 -43.31
CA PHE A 7 -30.48 1.66 -43.17
C PHE A 7 -29.91 1.37 -44.57
N ARG A 8 -28.96 2.19 -45.04
CA ARG A 8 -28.08 1.83 -46.16
C ARG A 8 -26.88 1.09 -45.60
N SER A 9 -26.76 -0.19 -45.95
CA SER A 9 -25.53 -0.96 -45.77
C SER A 9 -24.46 -0.41 -46.72
N HIS A 10 -23.48 0.31 -46.19
CA HIS A 10 -22.26 0.57 -46.93
C HIS A 10 -21.31 -0.61 -46.74
N LYS A 11 -20.98 -1.26 -47.85
CA LYS A 11 -19.94 -2.29 -47.96
C LYS A 11 -18.59 -1.68 -47.59
N PHE A 12 -17.72 -2.54 -47.10
CA PHE A 12 -16.36 -2.30 -46.58
C PHE A 12 -15.34 -1.72 -47.62
N SER A 13 -15.78 -1.13 -48.72
CA SER A 13 -14.93 -0.80 -49.88
C SER A 13 -14.72 0.70 -50.17
N ASP A 14 -15.24 1.63 -49.35
CA ASP A 14 -15.14 3.08 -49.65
C ASP A 14 -14.20 3.87 -48.70
N LEU A 15 -13.37 3.21 -47.91
CA LEU A 15 -12.37 3.86 -47.03
C LEU A 15 -10.95 4.00 -47.65
N GLU A 16 -10.75 3.64 -48.92
CA GLU A 16 -9.43 3.67 -49.58
C GLU A 16 -9.06 5.02 -50.25
N LYS A 17 -9.77 6.13 -50.01
CA LYS A 17 -9.49 7.41 -50.71
C LYS A 17 -9.05 8.59 -49.86
N LEU A 18 -8.45 8.36 -48.69
CA LEU A 18 -7.66 9.38 -47.99
C LEU A 18 -6.27 8.81 -47.65
N SER A 19 -5.29 9.19 -48.46
CA SER A 19 -3.89 8.77 -48.37
C SER A 19 -3.17 9.42 -47.17
N PHE A 20 -2.72 8.60 -46.23
CA PHE A 20 -1.69 8.95 -45.23
C PHE A 20 -0.64 7.82 -45.17
N PRO A 21 0.63 8.14 -44.82
CA PRO A 21 1.79 7.33 -45.15
C PRO A 21 1.77 5.96 -44.46
N SER A 22 2.10 4.95 -45.27
CA SER A 22 2.10 3.52 -45.01
C SER A 22 2.69 3.08 -43.66
N THR A 23 1.86 2.47 -42.81
CA THR A 23 2.32 1.43 -41.87
C THR A 23 1.32 0.28 -41.81
N ASN A 24 1.76 -0.89 -42.27
CA ASN A 24 1.06 -2.16 -42.23
C ASN A 24 0.63 -2.55 -40.80
N PHE A 25 -0.65 -2.37 -40.47
CA PHE A 25 -1.28 -3.02 -39.32
C PHE A 25 -1.90 -4.36 -39.75
N SER A 26 -1.06 -5.36 -39.99
CA SER A 26 -1.49 -6.76 -40.14
C SER A 26 -1.04 -7.58 -38.93
N HIS A 27 -2.00 -8.10 -38.16
CA HIS A 27 -1.96 -9.18 -37.15
C HIS A 27 -0.97 -9.20 -35.97
N SER A 28 -1.57 -9.22 -34.77
CA SER A 28 -1.03 -9.49 -33.42
C SER A 28 -0.89 -8.24 -32.55
N ILE A 29 -2.04 -7.70 -32.15
CA ILE A 29 -2.37 -7.28 -30.78
C ILE A 29 -3.24 -8.44 -30.24
N SER A 30 -3.57 -8.56 -28.95
CA SER A 30 -4.67 -9.44 -28.50
C SER A 30 -5.83 -9.35 -29.51
N SER A 31 -6.08 -10.40 -30.29
CA SER A 31 -6.90 -10.30 -31.52
C SER A 31 -8.38 -10.04 -31.24
N LYS A 32 -8.76 -10.03 -29.97
CA LYS A 32 -10.12 -9.79 -29.52
C LYS A 32 -10.36 -8.30 -29.33
N LEU A 33 -11.42 -7.81 -29.98
CA LEU A 33 -11.99 -6.49 -29.70
C LEU A 33 -12.41 -6.40 -28.24
N THR A 34 -12.22 -5.21 -27.65
CA THR A 34 -12.51 -4.95 -26.24
C THR A 34 -13.95 -5.29 -25.86
N LYS A 35 -14.92 -5.09 -26.76
CA LYS A 35 -16.34 -5.48 -26.54
C LYS A 35 -16.56 -6.96 -26.20
N TYR A 36 -15.65 -7.85 -26.59
CA TYR A 36 -15.76 -9.28 -26.25
C TYR A 36 -15.14 -9.64 -24.90
N LEU A 37 -14.42 -8.69 -24.28
CA LEU A 37 -13.80 -8.85 -22.96
C LEU A 37 -14.53 -8.01 -21.89
N TYR A 38 -15.18 -6.94 -22.32
CA TYR A 38 -15.95 -6.04 -21.47
C TYR A 38 -17.33 -6.62 -21.15
N GLU A 39 -17.77 -6.49 -19.90
CA GLU A 39 -19.12 -6.89 -19.49
C GLU A 39 -19.87 -5.60 -19.13
N ALA A 40 -20.82 -5.22 -19.98
CA ALA A 40 -21.53 -3.95 -19.87
C ALA A 40 -22.40 -3.86 -18.60
N GLY A 41 -22.53 -2.64 -18.08
CA GLY A 41 -23.29 -2.31 -16.89
C GLY A 41 -22.56 -2.55 -15.56
N GLN A 42 -23.23 -2.17 -14.48
CA GLN A 42 -22.70 -2.23 -13.13
C GLN A 42 -23.52 -3.20 -12.27
N LEU A 43 -22.86 -3.83 -11.29
CA LEU A 43 -23.54 -4.56 -10.21
C LEU A 43 -24.22 -3.58 -9.25
N ILE A 44 -23.55 -2.46 -8.99
CA ILE A 44 -24.08 -1.34 -8.21
C ILE A 44 -23.72 -0.07 -8.96
N ALA A 45 -24.73 0.62 -9.48
CA ALA A 45 -24.52 1.82 -10.30
C ALA A 45 -24.39 3.10 -9.46
N ASN A 46 -25.09 3.23 -8.32
CA ASN A 46 -25.16 4.49 -7.55
C ASN A 46 -25.36 5.74 -8.43
N ALA A 47 -26.39 5.73 -9.28
CA ALA A 47 -26.68 6.85 -10.18
C ALA A 47 -26.86 8.19 -9.44
N ASP A 48 -27.26 8.13 -8.16
CA ASP A 48 -27.42 9.31 -7.29
C ASP A 48 -26.12 10.09 -7.04
N LEU A 49 -24.94 9.53 -7.37
CA LEU A 49 -23.68 10.27 -7.37
C LEU A 49 -23.63 11.37 -8.43
N CYS A 50 -24.48 11.29 -9.46
CA CYS A 50 -24.64 12.32 -10.49
C CYS A 50 -26.14 12.64 -10.68
N PRO A 51 -26.75 13.37 -9.74
CA PRO A 51 -28.19 13.66 -9.78
C PRO A 51 -28.54 14.48 -11.02
N ASN A 52 -29.73 14.26 -11.57
CA ASN A 52 -30.22 14.93 -12.78
C ASN A 52 -29.22 14.87 -13.96
N LEU A 53 -28.54 13.73 -14.13
CA LEU A 53 -27.51 13.50 -15.14
C LEU A 53 -26.31 14.47 -15.04
N GLY A 54 -26.14 15.14 -13.91
CA GLY A 54 -25.08 16.15 -13.71
C GLY A 54 -25.50 17.57 -14.06
N ASN A 55 -26.79 17.82 -14.29
CA ASN A 55 -27.30 19.16 -14.51
C ASN A 55 -27.00 20.05 -13.27
N ASN A 56 -26.33 21.18 -13.48
CA ASN A 56 -25.77 22.09 -12.46
C ASN A 56 -24.48 21.62 -11.73
N MET A 57 -23.92 20.48 -12.09
CA MET A 57 -22.60 20.08 -11.59
C MET A 57 -21.49 20.73 -12.40
N LYS A 58 -20.39 21.07 -11.72
CA LYS A 58 -19.18 21.61 -12.38
C LYS A 58 -18.25 20.50 -12.86
N LEU A 59 -18.28 19.35 -12.18
CA LEU A 59 -17.31 18.28 -12.35
C LEU A 59 -17.86 16.98 -11.76
N MET A 60 -17.57 15.87 -12.42
CA MET A 60 -17.67 14.52 -11.86
C MET A 60 -16.27 13.92 -11.70
N ILE A 61 -15.92 13.45 -10.50
CA ILE A 61 -14.64 12.78 -10.22
C ILE A 61 -14.89 11.29 -10.01
N LEU A 62 -14.35 10.45 -10.88
CA LEU A 62 -14.41 9.00 -10.73
C LEU A 62 -13.03 8.45 -10.38
N VAL A 63 -12.94 7.92 -9.16
CA VAL A 63 -11.70 7.36 -8.62
C VAL A 63 -11.68 5.86 -8.89
N ILE A 64 -10.74 5.42 -9.73
CA ILE A 64 -10.51 3.99 -9.94
C ILE A 64 -9.80 3.42 -8.71
N SER A 65 -10.41 2.42 -8.09
CA SER A 65 -9.90 1.76 -6.89
C SER A 65 -10.03 0.23 -6.99
N ALA A 66 -9.47 -0.50 -6.02
CA ALA A 66 -9.54 -1.97 -5.94
C ALA A 66 -10.28 -2.40 -4.66
N PRO A 67 -10.94 -3.57 -4.62
CA PRO A 67 -11.73 -4.00 -3.46
C PRO A 67 -11.01 -3.88 -2.12
N ASP A 68 -9.74 -4.31 -2.09
CA ASP A 68 -8.90 -4.31 -0.89
C ASP A 68 -8.34 -2.90 -0.49
N HIS A 69 -8.62 -1.84 -1.25
CA HIS A 69 -8.11 -0.48 -1.00
C HIS A 69 -9.07 0.39 -0.16
N THR A 70 -9.77 -0.21 0.81
CA THR A 70 -10.71 0.47 1.71
C THR A 70 -10.08 1.69 2.38
N ASP A 71 -8.82 1.57 2.80
CA ASP A 71 -8.10 2.57 3.58
C ASP A 71 -7.77 3.80 2.72
N ARG A 72 -7.45 3.58 1.44
CA ARG A 72 -7.19 4.65 0.46
C ARG A 72 -8.47 5.44 0.16
N ARG A 73 -9.58 4.73 -0.07
CA ARG A 73 -10.88 5.36 -0.25
C ARG A 73 -11.30 6.15 0.98
N MET A 74 -11.04 5.61 2.17
CA MET A 74 -11.30 6.32 3.42
C MET A 74 -10.49 7.61 3.52
N ALA A 75 -9.19 7.58 3.19
CA ALA A 75 -8.35 8.76 3.18
C ALA A 75 -8.89 9.82 2.21
N ILE A 76 -9.33 9.44 1.01
CA ILE A 76 -9.95 10.34 0.05
C ILE A 76 -11.24 10.96 0.62
N ARG A 77 -12.15 10.13 1.16
CA ARG A 77 -13.40 10.59 1.79
C ARG A 77 -13.17 11.60 2.89
N GLN A 78 -12.10 11.44 3.67
CA GLN A 78 -11.76 12.27 4.82
C GLN A 78 -10.89 13.50 4.48
N THR A 79 -10.39 13.60 3.26
CA THR A 79 -9.50 14.69 2.83
C THR A 79 -10.13 15.51 1.71
N TRP A 80 -9.60 15.42 0.48
CA TRP A 80 -10.05 16.23 -0.64
C TRP A 80 -11.48 15.86 -1.08
N GLY A 81 -11.97 14.65 -0.79
CA GLY A 81 -13.36 14.27 -1.05
C GLY A 81 -14.38 15.09 -0.24
N LEU A 82 -14.02 15.56 0.96
CA LEU A 82 -14.89 16.46 1.74
C LEU A 82 -15.13 17.79 1.02
N TYR A 83 -14.12 18.30 0.32
CA TYR A 83 -14.23 19.55 -0.43
C TYR A 83 -15.26 19.46 -1.56
N CYS A 84 -15.52 18.27 -2.12
CA CYS A 84 -16.49 18.09 -3.21
C CYS A 84 -17.93 18.41 -2.78
N ARG A 85 -18.31 18.09 -1.54
CA ARG A 85 -19.70 18.15 -1.03
C ARG A 85 -20.35 19.53 -1.12
N ASN A 86 -19.55 20.60 -1.07
CA ASN A 86 -20.05 21.98 -1.03
C ASN A 86 -19.79 22.78 -2.32
N HIS A 87 -19.35 22.15 -3.41
CA HIS A 87 -18.89 22.85 -4.62
C HIS A 87 -19.57 22.39 -5.92
N ASN A 88 -20.71 21.71 -5.83
CA ASN A 88 -21.41 21.08 -6.96
C ASN A 88 -20.49 20.11 -7.74
N ILE A 89 -19.70 19.33 -6.98
CA ILE A 89 -18.79 18.31 -7.50
C ILE A 89 -19.27 16.96 -6.99
N GLY A 90 -19.54 16.04 -7.92
CA GLY A 90 -19.80 14.65 -7.58
C GLY A 90 -18.50 13.89 -7.53
N PHE A 91 -18.36 12.95 -6.59
CA PHE A 91 -17.27 11.99 -6.63
C PHE A 91 -17.73 10.61 -6.20
N GLY A 92 -17.11 9.58 -6.75
CA GLY A 92 -17.36 8.19 -6.41
C GLY A 92 -16.17 7.29 -6.71
N PHE A 93 -16.21 6.07 -6.18
CA PHE A 93 -15.15 5.07 -6.37
C PHE A 93 -15.63 3.97 -7.30
N LEU A 94 -14.93 3.75 -8.41
CA LEU A 94 -15.23 2.69 -9.35
C LEU A 94 -14.35 1.46 -9.06
N VAL A 95 -14.97 0.35 -8.68
CA VAL A 95 -14.32 -0.84 -8.11
C VAL A 95 -14.77 -2.09 -8.86
N GLY A 96 -13.83 -2.98 -9.21
CA GLY A 96 -14.13 -4.25 -9.87
C GLY A 96 -14.54 -5.36 -8.90
N VAL A 97 -14.99 -6.50 -9.43
CA VAL A 97 -15.28 -7.69 -8.61
C VAL A 97 -13.97 -8.29 -8.12
N HIS A 98 -13.86 -8.54 -6.82
CA HIS A 98 -12.67 -9.22 -6.29
C HIS A 98 -12.59 -10.66 -6.84
N PRO A 99 -11.43 -11.14 -7.34
CA PRO A 99 -11.30 -12.49 -7.91
C PRO A 99 -11.67 -13.63 -6.96
N LYS A 100 -11.57 -13.39 -5.65
CA LYS A 100 -12.04 -14.30 -4.59
C LYS A 100 -13.42 -13.85 -4.10
N PRO A 101 -14.49 -14.65 -4.28
CA PRO A 101 -15.85 -14.28 -3.89
C PRO A 101 -15.99 -13.89 -2.41
N SER A 102 -15.30 -14.59 -1.52
CA SER A 102 -15.33 -14.35 -0.06
C SER A 102 -14.81 -12.98 0.39
N LYS A 103 -14.21 -12.19 -0.50
CA LYS A 103 -13.73 -10.84 -0.21
C LYS A 103 -14.69 -9.74 -0.71
N ASN A 104 -15.70 -10.08 -1.50
CA ASN A 104 -16.69 -9.11 -1.98
C ASN A 104 -17.63 -8.62 -0.87
N ASP A 105 -17.72 -9.35 0.26
CA ASP A 105 -18.51 -8.93 1.42
C ASP A 105 -18.02 -7.59 1.99
N ILE A 106 -16.71 -7.34 1.96
CA ILE A 106 -16.09 -6.09 2.44
C ILE A 106 -16.60 -4.90 1.61
N THR A 107 -16.60 -5.03 0.28
CA THR A 107 -17.12 -3.98 -0.61
C THR A 107 -18.62 -3.77 -0.47
N GLN A 108 -19.39 -4.82 -0.17
CA GLN A 108 -20.82 -4.69 0.10
C GLN A 108 -21.08 -3.96 1.43
N THR A 109 -20.34 -4.30 2.49
CA THR A 109 -20.44 -3.60 3.78
C THR A 109 -20.06 -2.13 3.65
N GLU A 110 -18.97 -1.84 2.95
CA GLU A 110 -18.54 -0.47 2.67
C GLU A 110 -19.59 0.30 1.87
N GLN A 111 -20.14 -0.30 0.81
CA GLN A 111 -21.20 0.31 0.02
C GLN A 111 -22.44 0.64 0.85
N ARG A 112 -22.87 -0.26 1.75
CA ARG A 112 -24.00 0.01 2.67
C ARG A 112 -23.71 1.17 3.62
N THR A 113 -22.44 1.39 3.94
CA THR A 113 -22.02 2.42 4.91
C THR A 113 -21.87 3.79 4.26
N TYR A 114 -21.26 3.86 3.07
CA TYR A 114 -20.87 5.14 2.45
C TYR A 114 -21.65 5.49 1.18
N GLY A 115 -22.24 4.50 0.49
CA GLY A 115 -23.10 4.73 -0.67
C GLY A 115 -22.38 5.30 -1.90
N ASP A 116 -21.04 5.23 -1.97
CA ASP A 116 -20.22 5.93 -2.97
C ASP A 116 -19.40 4.99 -3.87
N LEU A 117 -19.68 3.68 -3.85
CA LEU A 117 -19.04 2.69 -4.72
C LEU A 117 -19.87 2.38 -5.97
N ILE A 118 -19.26 2.55 -7.13
CA ILE A 118 -19.74 2.02 -8.41
C ILE A 118 -19.07 0.66 -8.60
N LEU A 119 -19.81 -0.43 -8.41
CA LEU A 119 -19.27 -1.79 -8.56
C LEU A 119 -19.46 -2.28 -10.00
N THR A 120 -18.35 -2.45 -10.73
CA THR A 120 -18.38 -2.97 -12.10
C THR A 120 -18.58 -4.49 -12.10
N ARG A 121 -19.02 -5.06 -13.23
CA ARG A 121 -19.13 -6.52 -13.40
C ARG A 121 -17.80 -7.21 -13.66
N ASN A 122 -16.83 -6.49 -14.21
CA ASN A 122 -15.52 -7.06 -14.54
C ASN A 122 -14.68 -7.38 -13.30
N VAL A 123 -13.92 -8.48 -13.39
CA VAL A 123 -12.97 -8.89 -12.35
C VAL A 123 -11.83 -7.87 -12.23
N ASP A 124 -11.55 -7.45 -11.00
CA ASP A 124 -10.50 -6.50 -10.68
C ASP A 124 -9.11 -7.14 -10.81
N SER A 125 -8.30 -6.60 -11.71
CA SER A 125 -6.89 -6.93 -11.83
C SER A 125 -6.14 -5.82 -12.56
N PHE A 126 -4.81 -5.78 -12.41
CA PHE A 126 -3.98 -4.83 -13.14
C PHE A 126 -4.16 -4.95 -14.66
N ASN A 127 -4.29 -6.17 -15.19
CA ASN A 127 -4.49 -6.37 -16.62
C ASN A 127 -5.87 -5.83 -17.05
N ASN A 128 -6.90 -5.95 -16.22
CA ASN A 128 -8.25 -5.50 -16.55
C ASN A 128 -8.48 -4.00 -16.32
N LEU A 129 -7.45 -3.20 -16.08
CA LEU A 129 -7.59 -1.77 -15.81
C LEU A 129 -8.28 -1.04 -16.97
N THR A 130 -7.97 -1.41 -18.22
CA THR A 130 -8.64 -0.86 -19.40
C THR A 130 -10.14 -1.11 -19.40
N LEU A 131 -10.59 -2.31 -19.00
CA LEU A 131 -12.01 -2.64 -18.90
C LEU A 131 -12.69 -1.79 -17.82
N LYS A 132 -11.97 -1.51 -16.74
CA LYS A 132 -12.44 -0.64 -15.67
C LYS A 132 -12.62 0.82 -16.13
N SER A 133 -11.69 1.35 -16.93
CA SER A 133 -11.87 2.68 -17.55
C SER A 133 -12.96 2.71 -18.62
N VAL A 134 -13.17 1.62 -19.37
CA VAL A 134 -14.33 1.49 -20.26
C VAL A 134 -15.63 1.55 -19.45
N SER A 135 -15.69 0.91 -18.28
CA SER A 135 -16.84 1.00 -17.37
C SER A 135 -17.05 2.40 -16.80
N LEU A 136 -15.96 3.13 -16.52
CA LEU A 136 -16.03 4.53 -16.14
C LEU A 136 -16.68 5.37 -17.24
N LEU A 137 -16.26 5.19 -18.49
CA LEU A 137 -16.83 5.92 -19.63
C LEU A 137 -18.31 5.55 -19.86
N GLU A 138 -18.65 4.26 -19.80
CA GLU A 138 -20.05 3.80 -19.89
C GLU A 138 -20.92 4.43 -18.80
N TRP A 139 -20.44 4.42 -17.55
CA TRP A 139 -21.20 4.95 -16.42
C TRP A 139 -21.49 6.44 -16.59
N VAL A 140 -20.51 7.21 -17.05
CA VAL A 140 -20.68 8.65 -17.32
C VAL A 140 -21.64 8.88 -18.47
N ASP A 141 -21.49 8.16 -19.59
CA ASP A 141 -22.36 8.25 -20.77
C ASP A 141 -23.83 7.95 -20.40
N THR A 142 -24.03 7.03 -19.45
CA THR A 142 -25.36 6.56 -19.02
C THR A 142 -25.99 7.44 -17.93
N TYR A 143 -25.23 7.77 -16.87
CA TYR A 143 -25.78 8.34 -15.64
C TYR A 143 -25.36 9.80 -15.37
N CYS A 144 -24.42 10.34 -16.15
CA CYS A 144 -23.84 11.66 -15.89
C CYS A 144 -23.61 12.45 -17.18
N SER A 145 -24.56 12.38 -18.11
CA SER A 145 -24.37 12.83 -19.49
C SER A 145 -24.32 14.36 -19.68
N LEU A 146 -24.75 15.15 -18.68
CA LEU A 146 -24.84 16.61 -18.73
C LEU A 146 -23.74 17.34 -17.95
N VAL A 147 -22.90 16.63 -17.20
CA VAL A 147 -21.76 17.27 -16.49
C VAL A 147 -20.77 17.82 -17.52
N PRO A 148 -20.21 19.04 -17.38
CA PRO A 148 -19.33 19.59 -18.43
C PRO A 148 -17.94 18.92 -18.46
N PHE A 149 -17.46 18.44 -17.32
CA PHE A 149 -16.14 17.85 -17.17
C PHE A 149 -16.17 16.60 -16.31
N VAL A 150 -15.32 15.63 -16.67
CA VAL A 150 -15.09 14.41 -15.90
C VAL A 150 -13.61 14.23 -15.64
N LEU A 151 -13.24 14.02 -14.37
CA LEU A 151 -11.89 13.67 -13.96
C LEU A 151 -11.83 12.20 -13.59
N LYS A 152 -10.99 11.44 -14.30
CA LYS A 152 -10.54 10.13 -13.84
C LYS A 152 -9.33 10.33 -12.93
N ALA A 153 -9.31 9.67 -11.79
CA ALA A 153 -8.17 9.65 -10.88
C ALA A 153 -7.91 8.24 -10.33
N ASP A 154 -6.69 7.94 -9.93
CA ASP A 154 -6.36 6.74 -9.16
C ASP A 154 -6.55 6.99 -7.65
N ASP A 155 -6.76 5.93 -6.88
CA ASP A 155 -7.01 6.01 -5.43
C ASP A 155 -5.78 6.37 -4.56
N ASP A 156 -4.61 6.55 -5.18
CA ASP A 156 -3.39 7.08 -4.57
C ASP A 156 -3.02 8.49 -5.05
N VAL A 157 -4.00 9.23 -5.58
CA VAL A 157 -3.82 10.62 -6.03
C VAL A 157 -4.44 11.62 -5.04
N PHE A 158 -3.68 12.67 -4.75
CA PHE A 158 -4.19 13.87 -4.09
C PHE A 158 -4.68 14.87 -5.13
N ILE A 159 -5.91 15.36 -4.97
CA ILE A 159 -6.49 16.37 -5.87
C ILE A 159 -6.64 17.69 -5.12
N ASN A 160 -5.94 18.72 -5.60
CA ASN A 160 -6.15 20.09 -5.11
C ASN A 160 -7.41 20.68 -5.77
N ILE A 161 -8.57 20.46 -5.14
CA ILE A 161 -9.89 20.85 -5.68
C ILE A 161 -9.98 22.35 -6.02
N PRO A 162 -9.52 23.31 -5.17
CA PRO A 162 -9.52 24.72 -5.53
C PRO A 162 -8.74 25.03 -6.83
N GLN A 163 -7.54 24.49 -6.97
CA GLN A 163 -6.73 24.71 -8.18
C GLN A 163 -7.32 24.04 -9.41
N LEU A 164 -7.99 22.90 -9.24
CA LEU A 164 -8.73 22.23 -10.30
C LEU A 164 -9.90 23.08 -10.77
N LEU A 165 -10.69 23.67 -9.87
CA LEU A 165 -11.80 24.56 -10.23
C LEU A 165 -11.32 25.79 -11.03
N THR A 166 -10.21 26.41 -10.62
CA THR A 166 -9.58 27.51 -11.39
C THR A 166 -9.15 27.08 -12.79
N LEU A 167 -8.73 25.81 -12.96
CA LEU A 167 -8.45 25.26 -14.29
C LEU A 167 -9.73 25.14 -15.11
N LEU A 168 -10.81 24.57 -14.54
CA LEU A 168 -12.08 24.38 -15.25
C LEU A 168 -12.69 25.69 -15.73
N GLU A 169 -12.65 26.74 -14.91
CA GLU A 169 -13.13 28.09 -15.27
C GLU A 169 -12.44 28.62 -16.53
N LYS A 170 -11.13 28.35 -16.67
CA LYS A 170 -10.35 28.76 -17.86
C LYS A 170 -10.64 27.90 -19.09
N GLN A 171 -11.22 26.71 -18.93
CA GLN A 171 -11.44 25.75 -20.02
C GLN A 171 -12.92 25.61 -20.44
N GLN A 172 -13.86 26.40 -19.88
CA GLN A 172 -15.30 26.23 -20.14
C GLN A 172 -15.72 26.25 -21.63
N LYS A 173 -14.95 26.92 -22.49
CA LYS A 173 -15.23 27.00 -23.94
C LYS A 173 -14.57 25.89 -24.76
N VAL A 174 -13.70 25.10 -24.14
CA VAL A 174 -12.98 24.02 -24.83
C VAL A 174 -13.89 22.81 -24.98
N LYS A 175 -13.85 22.23 -26.18
CA LYS A 175 -14.65 21.08 -26.60
C LYS A 175 -13.74 19.97 -27.14
N ARG A 176 -14.25 18.74 -27.15
CA ARG A 176 -13.55 17.54 -27.68
C ARG A 176 -12.09 17.45 -27.26
N SER A 177 -11.82 17.59 -25.96
CA SER A 177 -10.45 17.66 -25.44
C SER A 177 -10.26 16.82 -24.18
N ILE A 178 -9.04 16.32 -24.01
CA ILE A 178 -8.57 15.67 -22.79
C ILE A 178 -7.32 16.37 -22.26
N PHE A 179 -7.23 16.54 -20.95
CA PHE A 179 -6.21 17.32 -20.26
C PHE A 179 -5.48 16.47 -19.23
N GLY A 180 -4.16 16.56 -19.19
CA GLY A 180 -3.36 15.84 -18.21
C GLY A 180 -1.88 16.05 -18.44
N LEU A 181 -1.06 15.19 -17.83
CA LEU A 181 0.39 15.21 -18.04
C LEU A 181 0.77 14.42 -19.30
N LEU A 182 1.11 15.14 -20.37
CA LEU A 182 1.43 14.57 -21.68
C LEU A 182 2.77 13.82 -21.70
N ARG A 183 2.78 12.66 -22.34
CA ARG A 183 3.95 11.86 -22.71
C ARG A 183 4.07 11.77 -24.23
N ARG A 184 5.30 11.83 -24.72
CA ARG A 184 5.65 11.78 -26.14
C ARG A 184 6.83 10.85 -26.35
N GLY A 185 6.80 10.07 -27.43
CA GLY A 185 7.95 9.26 -27.85
C GLY A 185 8.32 8.12 -26.89
N GLU A 186 7.44 7.75 -25.96
CA GLU A 186 7.66 6.65 -25.02
C GLU A 186 7.64 5.31 -25.78
N ARG A 187 8.54 4.40 -25.37
CA ARG A 187 8.66 3.09 -26.01
C ARG A 187 8.01 2.01 -25.15
N PRO A 188 7.34 1.01 -25.75
CA PRO A 188 6.85 -0.16 -25.02
C PRO A 188 7.99 -0.88 -24.31
N ALA A 189 7.87 -1.08 -23.00
CA ALA A 189 8.77 -1.96 -22.27
C ALA A 189 8.62 -3.38 -22.83
N ARG A 190 9.70 -3.98 -23.33
CA ARG A 190 9.65 -5.34 -23.91
C ARG A 190 10.07 -6.44 -22.93
N GLU A 191 10.64 -6.07 -21.79
CA GLU A 191 11.09 -7.00 -20.76
C GLU A 191 9.92 -7.61 -19.99
N ILE A 192 9.78 -8.94 -20.01
CA ILE A 192 8.68 -9.68 -19.37
C ILE A 192 8.55 -9.38 -17.86
N SER A 193 9.64 -9.03 -17.19
CA SER A 193 9.67 -8.68 -15.76
C SER A 193 8.94 -7.37 -15.42
N SER A 194 8.71 -6.50 -16.40
CA SER A 194 7.96 -5.26 -16.21
C SER A 194 6.46 -5.55 -16.19
N LYS A 195 5.74 -5.01 -15.19
CA LYS A 195 4.27 -5.05 -15.19
C LYS A 195 3.66 -4.27 -16.37
N TYR A 196 4.42 -3.31 -16.92
CA TYR A 196 4.03 -2.53 -18.10
C TYR A 196 4.51 -3.16 -19.41
N SER A 197 5.03 -4.40 -19.35
CA SER A 197 5.60 -5.06 -20.51
C SER A 197 4.57 -5.29 -21.60
N MET A 198 4.95 -5.05 -22.84
CA MET A 198 4.14 -5.32 -24.03
C MET A 198 5.04 -6.00 -25.04
N SER A 199 4.79 -7.27 -25.33
CA SER A 199 5.52 -8.02 -26.37
C SER A 199 5.28 -7.41 -27.76
N LYS A 200 6.16 -7.69 -28.73
CA LYS A 200 5.93 -7.27 -30.13
C LYS A 200 4.65 -7.87 -30.73
N SER A 201 4.20 -9.00 -30.22
CA SER A 201 2.91 -9.63 -30.53
C SER A 201 1.71 -9.01 -29.81
N GLU A 202 1.91 -8.17 -28.79
CA GLU A 202 0.83 -7.41 -28.15
C GLU A 202 0.76 -5.97 -28.68
N TYR A 203 1.89 -5.38 -29.10
CA TYR A 203 1.93 -4.06 -29.71
C TYR A 203 3.13 -3.94 -30.64
N LYS A 204 2.85 -3.84 -31.95
CA LYS A 204 3.88 -3.83 -33.00
C LYS A 204 4.73 -2.56 -33.06
N PRO A 205 4.14 -1.35 -33.00
CA PRO A 205 4.94 -0.14 -33.09
C PRO A 205 5.98 -0.05 -31.97
N ASP A 206 7.11 0.57 -32.26
CA ASP A 206 8.20 0.74 -31.28
C ASP A 206 8.02 1.99 -30.40
N ILE A 207 7.03 2.82 -30.70
CA ILE A 207 6.72 4.07 -30.00
C ILE A 207 5.19 4.14 -29.77
N TYR A 208 4.77 4.49 -28.57
CA TYR A 208 3.37 4.78 -28.26
C TYR A 208 2.92 6.12 -28.86
N PRO A 209 1.63 6.29 -29.20
CA PRO A 209 1.11 7.62 -29.53
C PRO A 209 1.30 8.58 -28.35
N ASP A 210 1.19 9.88 -28.62
CA ASP A 210 1.06 10.88 -27.57
C ASP A 210 -0.11 10.50 -26.64
N TYR A 211 0.12 10.44 -25.33
CA TYR A 211 -0.89 10.02 -24.36
C TYR A 211 -0.74 10.77 -23.03
N LEU A 212 -1.77 10.76 -22.19
CA LEU A 212 -1.76 11.35 -20.86
C LEU A 212 -1.46 10.28 -19.81
N LEU A 213 -0.69 10.60 -18.77
CA LEU A 213 -0.39 9.63 -17.71
C LEU A 213 -1.62 9.18 -16.92
N GLY A 214 -1.65 7.88 -16.61
CA GLY A 214 -2.76 7.21 -15.93
C GLY A 214 -3.23 7.75 -14.57
N PRO A 215 -2.39 8.28 -13.65
CA PRO A 215 -2.84 8.69 -12.32
C PRO A 215 -3.98 9.71 -12.32
N GLY A 216 -4.08 10.54 -13.35
CA GLY A 216 -5.30 11.31 -13.57
C GLY A 216 -5.30 12.13 -14.85
N TYR A 217 -6.47 12.20 -15.47
CA TYR A 217 -6.73 13.01 -16.65
C TYR A 217 -8.19 13.49 -16.67
N LEU A 218 -8.37 14.73 -17.12
CA LEU A 218 -9.65 15.41 -17.23
C LEU A 218 -10.16 15.30 -18.67
N MET A 219 -11.47 15.11 -18.85
CA MET A 219 -12.11 14.97 -20.15
C MET A 219 -13.25 15.97 -20.25
N THR A 220 -13.44 16.57 -21.43
CA THR A 220 -14.69 17.25 -21.76
C THR A 220 -15.78 16.22 -22.02
N GLN A 221 -17.01 16.54 -21.63
CA GLN A 221 -18.12 15.60 -21.72
C GLN A 221 -18.45 15.14 -23.13
N ASP A 222 -18.33 16.06 -24.10
CA ASP A 222 -18.53 15.78 -25.53
C ASP A 222 -17.46 14.86 -26.14
N SER A 223 -16.45 14.45 -25.36
CA SER A 223 -15.48 13.41 -25.74
C SER A 223 -15.87 12.02 -25.25
N ILE A 224 -16.70 11.91 -24.20
CA ILE A 224 -16.91 10.64 -23.46
C ILE A 224 -17.59 9.58 -24.32
N HIS A 225 -18.67 9.95 -25.02
CA HIS A 225 -19.43 9.02 -25.85
C HIS A 225 -18.56 8.36 -26.94
N ASP A 226 -17.77 9.19 -27.63
CA ASP A 226 -16.88 8.75 -28.70
C ASP A 226 -15.74 7.88 -28.14
N LEU A 227 -15.14 8.28 -27.01
CA LEU A 227 -14.14 7.46 -26.32
C LEU A 227 -14.72 6.09 -25.93
N TYR A 228 -15.93 6.05 -25.38
CA TYR A 228 -16.58 4.81 -24.96
C TYR A 228 -16.84 3.88 -26.14
N ARG A 229 -17.57 4.36 -27.15
CA ARG A 229 -17.97 3.55 -28.32
C ARG A 229 -16.76 3.05 -29.09
N GLN A 230 -15.80 3.94 -29.35
CA GLN A 230 -14.60 3.56 -30.08
C GLN A 230 -13.70 2.61 -29.29
N ALA A 231 -13.62 2.77 -27.96
CA ALA A 231 -12.88 1.83 -27.11
C ALA A 231 -13.43 0.40 -27.17
N LEU A 232 -14.73 0.20 -27.40
CA LEU A 232 -15.32 -1.13 -27.53
C LEU A 232 -14.93 -1.82 -28.85
N ASP A 233 -14.79 -1.05 -29.92
CA ASP A 233 -14.47 -1.53 -31.27
C ASP A 233 -12.96 -1.54 -31.60
N MET A 234 -12.11 -1.22 -30.63
CA MET A 234 -10.65 -1.35 -30.76
C MET A 234 -10.12 -2.66 -30.14
N PRO A 235 -9.02 -3.23 -30.69
CA PRO A 235 -8.33 -4.36 -30.07
C PRO A 235 -7.85 -4.03 -28.66
N TYR A 236 -8.13 -4.93 -27.71
CA TYR A 236 -7.81 -4.69 -26.31
C TYR A 236 -6.31 -4.53 -26.06
N MET A 237 -5.97 -3.54 -25.22
CA MET A 237 -4.62 -3.31 -24.68
C MET A 237 -4.74 -3.11 -23.16
N LYS A 238 -3.85 -3.72 -22.37
CA LYS A 238 -3.86 -3.63 -20.91
C LYS A 238 -3.37 -2.30 -20.32
N LEU A 239 -2.59 -1.53 -21.09
CA LEU A 239 -2.13 -0.19 -20.69
C LEU A 239 -3.24 0.83 -20.96
N GLU A 240 -4.07 1.02 -19.95
CA GLU A 240 -5.29 1.81 -20.01
C GLU A 240 -5.08 3.25 -20.48
N ASP A 241 -4.06 3.92 -19.98
CA ASP A 241 -3.77 5.32 -20.27
C ASP A 241 -3.31 5.52 -21.72
N VAL A 242 -2.41 4.66 -22.20
CA VAL A 242 -2.02 4.59 -23.62
C VAL A 242 -3.22 4.25 -24.51
N TYR A 243 -4.09 3.34 -24.06
CA TYR A 243 -5.25 2.89 -24.82
C TYR A 243 -6.30 3.99 -24.98
N ILE A 244 -6.83 4.52 -23.88
CA ILE A 244 -7.92 5.51 -23.89
C ILE A 244 -7.43 6.87 -24.38
N THR A 245 -6.37 7.40 -23.76
CA THR A 245 -5.93 8.80 -24.01
C THR A 245 -4.97 8.93 -25.19
N GLY A 246 -4.36 7.82 -25.62
CA GLY A 246 -3.48 7.79 -26.78
C GLY A 246 -4.19 7.26 -28.02
N LEU A 247 -4.43 5.95 -28.07
CA LEU A 247 -4.94 5.27 -29.27
C LEU A 247 -6.37 5.69 -29.62
N VAL A 248 -7.31 5.54 -28.68
CA VAL A 248 -8.73 5.84 -28.92
C VAL A 248 -8.94 7.33 -29.16
N ALA A 249 -8.34 8.19 -28.31
CA ALA A 249 -8.45 9.64 -28.46
C ALA A 249 -7.88 10.15 -29.79
N SER A 250 -6.72 9.64 -30.23
CA SER A 250 -6.13 10.02 -31.51
C SER A 250 -7.01 9.61 -32.69
N LEU A 251 -7.59 8.40 -32.65
CA LEU A 251 -8.49 7.92 -33.69
C LEU A 251 -9.76 8.76 -33.81
N MET A 252 -10.31 9.22 -32.67
CA MET A 252 -11.50 10.08 -32.63
C MET A 252 -11.23 11.57 -32.83
N GLY A 253 -9.99 11.96 -33.13
CA GLY A 253 -9.59 13.35 -33.31
C GLY A 253 -9.79 14.21 -32.05
N ILE A 254 -9.71 13.60 -30.87
CA ILE A 254 -9.86 14.29 -29.59
C ILE A 254 -8.54 15.00 -29.24
N LYS A 255 -8.62 16.28 -28.93
CA LYS A 255 -7.43 17.10 -28.69
C LYS A 255 -6.80 16.77 -27.34
N ILE A 256 -5.54 16.35 -27.35
CA ILE A 256 -4.74 16.15 -26.13
C ILE A 256 -4.10 17.47 -25.71
N VAL A 257 -4.37 17.91 -24.48
CA VAL A 257 -3.89 19.17 -23.92
C VAL A 257 -2.96 18.90 -22.75
N ASN A 258 -1.69 19.28 -22.89
CA ASN A 258 -0.72 19.18 -21.80
C ASN A 258 -1.00 20.22 -20.71
N VAL A 259 -1.27 19.77 -19.50
CA VAL A 259 -1.45 20.62 -18.33
C VAL A 259 -0.38 20.27 -17.30
N LYS A 260 0.68 21.08 -17.24
CA LYS A 260 1.84 20.87 -16.32
C LYS A 260 1.48 20.86 -14.83
N ARG A 261 0.26 21.27 -14.46
CA ARG A 261 -0.27 21.20 -13.09
C ARG A 261 -0.70 19.78 -12.70
N PHE A 262 -0.89 18.88 -13.66
CA PHE A 262 -0.93 17.45 -13.38
C PHE A 262 0.50 17.01 -13.13
N ILE A 263 0.82 16.73 -11.88
CA ILE A 263 2.15 16.33 -11.46
C ILE A 263 2.10 14.85 -11.14
N HIS A 264 2.79 14.06 -11.96
CA HIS A 264 3.12 12.71 -11.54
C HIS A 264 4.34 12.81 -10.64
N TYR A 265 4.10 12.76 -9.33
CA TYR A 265 5.14 12.45 -8.36
C TYR A 265 5.51 10.97 -8.50
N SER A 266 6.14 10.63 -9.61
CA SER A 266 7.23 9.68 -9.50
C SER A 266 8.28 10.43 -8.68
N PRO A 267 8.87 9.87 -7.63
CA PRO A 267 10.17 10.35 -7.21
C PRO A 267 11.05 10.27 -8.46
N LYS A 268 11.13 11.39 -9.20
CA LYS A 268 12.18 11.62 -10.16
C LYS A 268 13.40 11.62 -9.27
N ILE A 269 14.03 10.46 -9.25
CA ILE A 269 15.44 10.33 -9.10
C ILE A 269 16.04 11.12 -10.30
N SER A 270 15.97 12.44 -10.24
CA SER A 270 17.10 13.23 -10.67
C SER A 270 18.15 12.93 -9.61
N PHE A 271 19.10 12.05 -9.95
CA PHE A 271 20.35 11.94 -9.22
C PHE A 271 21.09 13.27 -9.37
N ASN A 272 20.69 14.27 -8.59
CA ASN A 272 21.69 14.97 -7.83
C ASN A 272 21.90 14.11 -6.58
N MET A 273 23.14 13.67 -6.36
CA MET A 273 23.55 13.20 -5.03
C MET A 273 23.32 14.36 -4.05
N THR A 274 22.15 14.42 -3.44
CA THR A 274 21.89 15.35 -2.34
C THR A 274 21.43 14.53 -1.14
N GLU A 275 22.40 14.37 -0.24
CA GLU A 275 22.38 13.85 1.13
C GLU A 275 21.86 12.44 1.36
N ILE A 276 22.80 11.52 1.53
CA ILE A 276 22.63 10.36 2.38
C ILE A 276 22.24 10.88 3.77
N LYS A 277 20.96 10.83 4.13
CA LYS A 277 20.51 11.21 5.48
C LYS A 277 20.93 10.14 6.47
N LEU A 278 21.66 10.54 7.51
CA LEU A 278 21.97 9.63 8.59
C LEU A 278 20.73 9.45 9.45
N THR A 279 20.63 8.29 10.08
CA THR A 279 19.48 7.96 10.93
C THR A 279 19.31 8.96 12.07
N LYS A 280 20.41 9.47 12.65
CA LYS A 280 20.38 10.53 13.67
C LYS A 280 19.73 11.83 13.21
N ASP A 281 19.73 12.13 11.91
CA ASP A 281 19.15 13.37 11.37
C ASP A 281 17.63 13.23 11.20
N MET A 282 17.11 12.00 11.29
CA MET A 282 15.67 11.68 11.20
C MET A 282 15.08 11.25 12.55
N TYR A 283 15.92 10.76 13.46
CA TYR A 283 15.53 10.25 14.75
C TYR A 283 15.39 11.38 15.79
N GLU A 284 14.28 11.39 16.53
CA GLU A 284 14.11 12.30 17.66
C GLU A 284 14.23 11.50 18.96
N GLY A 285 15.34 11.69 19.67
CA GLY A 285 15.67 10.93 20.87
C GLY A 285 14.71 11.18 22.04
N GLY A 286 14.56 10.15 22.88
CA GLY A 286 13.68 10.14 24.04
C GLY A 286 12.23 9.74 23.72
N GLN A 287 11.44 9.59 24.78
CA GLN A 287 10.05 9.13 24.71
C GLN A 287 9.10 10.18 25.31
N LEU A 288 7.88 10.26 24.77
CA LEU A 288 6.78 11.04 25.34
C LEU A 288 6.19 10.36 26.56
N ILE A 289 6.10 9.03 26.52
CA ILE A 289 5.71 8.17 27.63
C ILE A 289 6.85 7.17 27.82
N THR A 290 7.57 7.25 28.94
CA THR A 290 8.78 6.46 29.18
C THR A 290 8.46 5.13 29.85
N ASN A 291 7.62 5.09 30.89
CA ASN A 291 7.35 3.89 31.71
C ASN A 291 8.61 3.11 32.11
N ALA A 292 9.61 3.80 32.66
CA ALA A 292 10.85 3.18 33.12
C ALA A 292 10.60 2.04 34.14
N ASP A 293 9.48 2.10 34.88
CA ASP A 293 9.06 1.08 35.85
C ASP A 293 8.77 -0.30 35.23
N LEU A 294 8.65 -0.40 33.90
CA LEU A 294 8.58 -1.69 33.20
C LEU A 294 9.89 -2.49 33.31
N CYS A 295 11.01 -1.83 33.63
CA CYS A 295 12.30 -2.46 33.88
C CYS A 295 12.93 -1.93 35.18
N PRO A 296 12.40 -2.35 36.35
CA PRO A 296 12.85 -1.83 37.64
C PRO A 296 14.31 -2.21 37.90
N ASN A 297 15.04 -1.32 38.58
CA ASN A 297 16.47 -1.48 38.88
C ASN A 297 17.31 -1.82 37.63
N LEU A 298 16.97 -1.18 36.49
CA LEU A 298 17.57 -1.39 35.18
C LEU A 298 17.52 -2.85 34.68
N GLY A 299 16.69 -3.71 35.31
CA GLY A 299 16.55 -5.12 34.96
C GLY A 299 17.47 -6.10 35.68
N ASN A 300 18.17 -5.68 36.75
CA ASN A 300 19.16 -6.51 37.46
C ASN A 300 18.63 -7.87 37.96
N ASN A 301 17.32 -7.99 38.23
CA ASN A 301 16.68 -9.23 38.70
C ASN A 301 15.71 -9.86 37.66
N MET A 302 15.75 -9.35 36.43
CA MET A 302 14.89 -9.80 35.34
C MET A 302 15.64 -10.81 34.47
N LYS A 303 14.89 -11.78 33.94
CA LYS A 303 15.45 -12.74 32.98
C LYS A 303 15.42 -12.20 31.56
N LEU A 304 14.43 -11.35 31.28
CA LEU A 304 14.07 -10.92 29.94
C LEU A 304 13.25 -9.64 29.99
N MET A 305 13.49 -8.76 29.02
CA MET A 305 12.59 -7.66 28.66
C MET A 305 11.97 -7.94 27.28
N ILE A 306 10.64 -7.92 27.18
CA ILE A 306 9.91 -8.08 25.90
C ILE A 306 9.33 -6.73 25.49
N LEU A 307 9.78 -6.19 24.36
CA LEU A 307 9.24 -4.97 23.78
C LEU A 307 8.49 -5.29 22.49
N VAL A 308 7.18 -5.07 22.53
CA VAL A 308 6.28 -5.33 21.41
C VAL A 308 6.11 -4.04 20.61
N ILE A 309 6.58 -4.03 19.37
CA ILE A 309 6.31 -2.92 18.45
C ILE A 309 4.85 -3.00 18.00
N SER A 310 4.11 -1.92 18.24
CA SER A 310 2.70 -1.78 17.91
C SER A 310 2.40 -0.41 17.27
N ALA A 311 1.17 -0.21 16.82
CA ALA A 311 0.67 1.08 16.31
C ALA A 311 -0.42 1.62 17.24
N PRO A 312 -0.58 2.96 17.41
CA PRO A 312 -1.59 3.53 18.29
C PRO A 312 -3.00 2.94 18.12
N ASP A 313 -3.40 2.66 16.88
CA ASP A 313 -4.71 2.11 16.52
C ASP A 313 -4.89 0.61 16.84
N HIS A 314 -3.83 -0.14 17.19
CA HIS A 314 -3.87 -1.59 17.46
C HIS A 314 -4.20 -1.92 18.93
N THR A 315 -5.15 -1.21 19.53
CA THR A 315 -5.55 -1.39 20.94
C THR A 315 -6.06 -2.82 21.21
N ASP A 316 -6.79 -3.41 20.26
CA ASP A 316 -7.33 -4.76 20.32
C ASP A 316 -6.24 -5.86 20.31
N ARG A 317 -5.19 -5.67 19.51
CA ARG A 317 -4.02 -6.56 19.48
C ARG A 317 -3.27 -6.55 20.80
N ARG A 318 -3.01 -5.34 21.33
CA ARG A 318 -2.38 -5.17 22.65
C ARG A 318 -3.21 -5.82 23.74
N MET A 319 -4.53 -5.61 23.71
CA MET A 319 -5.45 -6.25 24.66
C MET A 319 -5.36 -7.78 24.62
N ALA A 320 -5.39 -8.37 23.42
CA ALA A 320 -5.27 -9.81 23.27
C ALA A 320 -3.93 -10.34 23.80
N ILE A 321 -2.82 -9.62 23.59
CA ILE A 321 -1.51 -9.97 24.16
C ILE A 321 -1.55 -9.92 25.69
N ARG A 322 -2.06 -8.81 26.27
CA ARG A 322 -2.18 -8.66 27.74
C ARG A 322 -2.95 -9.81 28.38
N GLN A 323 -4.04 -10.23 27.74
CA GLN A 323 -4.94 -11.28 28.25
C GLN A 323 -4.50 -12.71 27.93
N THR A 324 -3.40 -12.89 27.18
CA THR A 324 -2.88 -14.21 26.81
C THR A 324 -1.45 -14.38 27.33
N TRP A 325 -0.46 -14.47 26.44
CA TRP A 325 0.92 -14.76 26.85
C TRP A 325 1.56 -13.61 27.65
N GLY A 326 1.07 -12.38 27.52
CA GLY A 326 1.52 -11.23 28.32
C GLY A 326 1.20 -11.40 29.80
N PHE A 327 0.06 -12.02 30.13
CA PHE A 327 -0.30 -12.36 31.50
C PHE A 327 0.75 -13.27 32.16
N TYR A 328 1.27 -14.24 31.40
CA TYR A 328 2.30 -15.17 31.86
C TYR A 328 3.62 -14.48 32.23
N CYS A 329 3.91 -13.29 31.69
CA CYS A 329 5.16 -12.60 32.00
C CYS A 329 5.22 -12.11 33.46
N ARG A 330 4.06 -11.76 34.04
CA ARG A 330 3.94 -11.14 35.37
C ARG A 330 4.50 -11.99 36.52
N HIS A 331 4.54 -13.30 36.36
CA HIS A 331 4.94 -14.24 37.41
C HIS A 331 6.33 -14.87 37.21
N HIS A 332 7.09 -14.45 36.20
CA HIS A 332 8.33 -15.13 35.79
C HIS A 332 9.57 -14.22 35.71
N ASN A 333 9.54 -13.05 36.37
CA ASN A 333 10.58 -12.01 36.30
C ASN A 333 10.85 -11.56 34.85
N ILE A 334 9.78 -11.42 34.07
CA ILE A 334 9.81 -10.97 32.68
C ILE A 334 9.06 -9.64 32.62
N GLY A 335 9.75 -8.59 32.18
CA GLY A 335 9.10 -7.32 31.87
C GLY A 335 8.55 -7.38 30.46
N PHE A 336 7.38 -6.79 30.24
CA PHE A 336 6.87 -6.58 28.88
C PHE A 336 6.19 -5.22 28.75
N GLY A 337 6.28 -4.63 27.57
CA GLY A 337 5.61 -3.38 27.23
C GLY A 337 5.42 -3.21 25.73
N PHE A 338 4.60 -2.23 25.36
CA PHE A 338 4.30 -1.92 23.96
C PHE A 338 4.95 -0.60 23.54
N LEU A 339 5.71 -0.63 22.46
CA LEU A 339 6.32 0.55 21.86
C LEU A 339 5.44 1.07 20.72
N VAL A 340 4.92 2.28 20.85
CA VAL A 340 4.05 2.95 19.86
C VAL A 340 4.63 4.31 19.45
N GLY A 341 4.35 4.77 18.23
CA GLY A 341 4.72 6.12 17.80
C GLY A 341 3.66 7.17 18.12
N VAL A 342 3.90 8.41 17.70
CA VAL A 342 2.87 9.46 17.71
C VAL A 342 1.89 9.20 16.59
N HIS A 343 0.60 9.12 16.92
CA HIS A 343 -0.41 8.97 15.88
C HIS A 343 -0.43 10.23 14.98
N PRO A 344 -0.44 10.10 13.63
CA PRO A 344 -0.39 11.25 12.71
C PRO A 344 -1.53 12.26 12.90
N HIS A 345 -2.70 11.78 13.36
CA HIS A 345 -3.82 12.63 13.79
C HIS A 345 -3.74 12.91 15.29
N PRO A 346 -3.56 14.18 15.72
CA PRO A 346 -3.41 14.55 17.12
C PRO A 346 -4.56 14.04 18.01
N SER A 347 -5.80 14.10 17.52
CA SER A 347 -7.01 13.68 18.24
C SER A 347 -7.03 12.20 18.64
N LYS A 348 -6.29 11.33 17.96
CA LYS A 348 -6.21 9.92 18.33
C LYS A 348 -5.15 9.63 19.40
N ASN A 349 -4.23 10.56 19.66
CA ASN A 349 -3.25 10.36 20.74
C ASN A 349 -3.92 10.35 22.13
N ASP A 350 -5.14 10.89 22.26
CA ASP A 350 -5.91 10.82 23.50
C ASP A 350 -6.36 9.38 23.83
N ILE A 351 -6.55 8.53 22.82
CA ILE A 351 -6.79 7.09 23.02
C ILE A 351 -5.55 6.44 23.64
N THR A 352 -4.36 6.76 23.12
CA THR A 352 -3.08 6.26 23.66
C THR A 352 -2.86 6.72 25.09
N LYS A 353 -3.17 7.98 25.42
CA LYS A 353 -3.10 8.49 26.80
C LYS A 353 -4.07 7.76 27.74
N THR A 354 -5.31 7.54 27.28
CA THR A 354 -6.34 6.83 28.07
C THR A 354 -5.93 5.39 28.34
N GLU A 355 -5.43 4.69 27.30
CA GLU A 355 -4.91 3.34 27.43
C GLU A 355 -3.70 3.28 28.36
N GLN A 356 -2.75 4.21 28.21
CA GLN A 356 -1.60 4.32 29.11
C GLN A 356 -2.04 4.51 30.57
N HIS A 357 -3.01 5.40 30.82
CA HIS A 357 -3.54 5.61 32.17
C HIS A 357 -4.16 4.34 32.75
N THR A 358 -4.76 3.50 31.90
CA THR A 358 -5.43 2.27 32.32
C THR A 358 -4.47 1.11 32.57
N TYR A 359 -3.47 0.92 31.70
CA TYR A 359 -2.62 -0.29 31.70
C TYR A 359 -1.16 -0.04 32.09
N GLY A 360 -0.65 1.19 31.98
CA GLY A 360 0.70 1.54 32.41
C GLY A 360 1.83 0.85 31.64
N ASP A 361 1.57 0.32 30.44
CA ASP A 361 2.50 -0.54 29.70
C ASP A 361 2.87 -0.03 28.30
N LEU A 362 2.55 1.23 27.98
CA LEU A 362 2.93 1.87 26.73
C LEU A 362 4.20 2.71 26.85
N ILE A 363 5.13 2.51 25.95
CA ILE A 363 6.26 3.39 25.71
C ILE A 363 5.93 4.14 24.41
N GLN A 364 5.83 5.46 24.45
CA GLN A 364 5.48 6.26 23.28
C GLN A 364 6.70 7.02 22.76
N THR A 365 7.15 6.71 21.54
CA THR A 365 8.25 7.40 20.87
C THR A 365 7.81 8.81 20.42
N ARG A 366 8.77 9.71 20.21
CA ARG A 366 8.48 11.06 19.67
C ARG A 366 8.20 11.07 18.16
N ASN A 367 8.76 10.10 17.43
CA ASN A 367 8.54 10.00 15.99
C ASN A 367 7.09 9.61 15.64
N VAL A 368 6.60 10.16 14.53
CA VAL A 368 5.29 9.82 13.95
C VAL A 368 5.26 8.35 13.55
N ASP A 369 4.19 7.66 13.94
CA ASP A 369 3.95 6.27 13.61
C ASP A 369 3.59 6.12 12.13
N SER A 370 4.45 5.40 11.40
CA SER A 370 4.19 5.02 10.01
C SER A 370 5.04 3.81 9.64
N PHE A 371 4.65 3.12 8.58
CA PHE A 371 5.43 2.00 8.05
C PHE A 371 6.87 2.41 7.68
N ASN A 372 7.06 3.61 7.12
CA ASN A 372 8.40 4.09 6.80
C ASN A 372 9.21 4.34 8.08
N ASN A 373 8.60 4.86 9.15
CA ASN A 373 9.31 5.18 10.38
C ASN A 373 9.56 3.99 11.31
N LEU A 374 9.29 2.74 10.87
CA LEU A 374 9.54 1.54 11.69
C LEU A 374 11.01 1.45 12.16
N THR A 375 11.96 1.80 11.31
CA THR A 375 13.38 1.83 11.70
C THR A 375 13.63 2.82 12.83
N LEU A 376 13.01 4.01 12.79
CA LEU A 376 13.16 5.01 13.86
C LEU A 376 12.52 4.53 15.16
N LYS A 377 11.35 3.87 15.07
CA LYS A 377 10.72 3.24 16.23
C LYS A 377 11.60 2.14 16.83
N LEU A 378 12.26 1.34 15.98
CA LEU A 378 13.20 0.33 16.45
C LEU A 378 14.48 0.92 17.06
N VAL A 379 14.97 2.06 16.54
CA VAL A 379 16.06 2.83 17.19
C VAL A 379 15.62 3.33 18.57
N SER A 380 14.38 3.80 18.71
CA SER A 380 13.82 4.17 20.03
C SER A 380 13.68 2.99 20.98
N LEU A 381 13.40 1.79 20.47
CA LEU A 381 13.41 0.57 21.29
C LEU A 381 14.79 0.35 21.90
N LEU A 382 15.84 0.45 21.06
CA LEU A 382 17.22 0.26 21.50
C LEU A 382 17.65 1.35 22.49
N GLU A 383 17.33 2.62 22.22
CA GLU A 383 17.58 3.74 23.14
C GLU A 383 16.92 3.50 24.51
N TRP A 384 15.64 3.11 24.51
CA TRP A 384 14.89 2.91 25.75
C TRP A 384 15.52 1.81 26.60
N VAL A 385 15.91 0.70 25.98
CA VAL A 385 16.58 -0.40 26.68
C VAL A 385 17.95 0.02 27.19
N ASP A 386 18.75 0.71 26.37
CA ASP A 386 20.06 1.23 26.75
C ASP A 386 19.98 2.17 27.96
N THR A 387 18.91 2.97 28.03
CA THR A 387 18.71 3.98 29.07
C THR A 387 18.08 3.42 30.35
N TYR A 388 17.04 2.60 30.21
CA TYR A 388 16.16 2.22 31.33
C TYR A 388 16.23 0.72 31.68
N CYS A 389 16.92 -0.10 30.90
CA CYS A 389 16.91 -1.55 31.06
C CYS A 389 18.27 -2.19 30.75
N SER A 390 19.36 -1.52 31.13
CA SER A 390 20.73 -1.86 30.73
C SER A 390 21.34 -3.05 31.48
N LEU A 391 20.70 -3.59 32.52
CA LEU A 391 21.19 -4.75 33.28
C LEU A 391 20.43 -6.04 32.98
N VAL A 392 19.36 -6.00 32.18
CA VAL A 392 18.63 -7.22 31.79
C VAL A 392 19.53 -8.12 30.93
N PRO A 393 19.54 -9.46 31.09
CA PRO A 393 20.44 -10.30 30.28
C PRO A 393 20.04 -10.39 28.80
N PHE A 394 18.73 -10.37 28.54
CA PHE A 394 18.16 -10.55 27.20
C PHE A 394 17.00 -9.61 26.93
N VAL A 395 16.86 -9.26 25.65
CA VAL A 395 15.79 -8.40 25.15
C VAL A 395 15.14 -9.07 23.96
N LEU A 396 13.83 -9.30 24.01
CA LEU A 396 13.06 -9.79 22.86
C LEU A 396 12.30 -8.63 22.24
N ARG A 397 12.56 -8.38 20.95
CA ARG A 397 11.70 -7.54 20.12
C ARG A 397 10.67 -8.43 19.43
N ALA A 398 9.40 -8.02 19.42
CA ALA A 398 8.33 -8.72 18.72
C ALA A 398 7.33 -7.75 18.08
N ASP A 399 6.61 -8.19 17.04
CA ASP A 399 5.44 -7.49 16.49
C ASP A 399 4.16 -7.82 17.28
N ASP A 400 3.15 -6.96 17.20
CA ASP A 400 1.86 -7.13 17.90
C ASP A 400 0.92 -8.20 17.31
N ASP A 401 1.32 -8.85 16.21
CA ASP A 401 0.65 -10.02 15.62
C ASP A 401 1.44 -11.31 15.81
N VAL A 402 2.25 -11.37 16.87
CA VAL A 402 3.02 -12.56 17.26
C VAL A 402 2.47 -13.19 18.53
N PHE A 403 2.29 -14.51 18.50
CA PHE A 403 2.09 -15.31 19.70
C PHE A 403 3.46 -15.78 20.23
N ILE A 404 3.70 -15.65 21.53
CA ILE A 404 4.95 -16.06 22.17
C ILE A 404 4.68 -17.20 23.16
N ASN A 405 5.39 -18.31 22.98
CA ASN A 405 5.40 -19.43 23.91
C ASN A 405 6.48 -19.22 24.98
N ILE A 406 6.10 -18.60 26.10
CA ILE A 406 7.03 -18.14 27.14
C ILE A 406 7.93 -19.26 27.70
N PRO A 407 7.44 -20.48 28.04
CA PRO A 407 8.35 -21.53 28.51
C PRO A 407 9.39 -21.97 27.49
N GLN A 408 9.03 -22.06 26.20
CA GLN A 408 10.00 -22.39 25.16
C GLN A 408 11.02 -21.27 24.97
N LEU A 409 10.58 -20.02 25.10
CA LEU A 409 11.48 -18.87 25.12
C LEU A 409 12.45 -18.95 26.30
N LEU A 410 11.97 -19.21 27.52
CA LEU A 410 12.82 -19.39 28.70
C LEU A 410 13.82 -20.53 28.54
N SER A 411 13.42 -21.65 27.93
CA SER A 411 14.35 -22.75 27.59
C SER A 411 15.46 -22.31 26.63
N LEU A 412 15.16 -21.41 25.68
CA LEU A 412 16.18 -20.81 24.82
C LEU A 412 17.13 -19.92 25.63
N LEU A 413 16.61 -19.09 26.54
CA LEU A 413 17.45 -18.21 27.38
C LEU A 413 18.46 -19.02 28.20
N GLU A 414 18.03 -20.11 28.82
CA GLU A 414 18.91 -20.99 29.60
C GLU A 414 20.01 -21.62 28.73
N LYS A 415 19.66 -22.08 27.52
CA LYS A 415 20.63 -22.61 26.56
C LYS A 415 21.64 -21.56 26.10
N GLN A 416 21.22 -20.31 26.00
CA GLN A 416 22.03 -19.20 25.52
C GLN A 416 22.61 -18.34 26.64
N ARG A 417 22.55 -18.76 27.91
CA ARG A 417 22.97 -17.96 29.07
C ARG A 417 24.39 -17.39 28.98
N LYS A 418 25.29 -18.10 28.31
CA LYS A 418 26.70 -17.68 28.10
C LYS A 418 26.93 -16.89 26.80
N ALA A 419 25.89 -16.71 25.98
CA ALA A 419 26.02 -15.97 24.75
C ALA A 419 26.28 -14.49 25.02
N LYS A 420 27.10 -13.90 24.15
CA LYS A 420 27.49 -12.50 24.15
C LYS A 420 27.47 -12.02 22.71
N ARG A 421 27.22 -10.71 22.53
CA ARG A 421 27.20 -10.05 21.21
C ARG A 421 26.44 -10.85 20.15
N SER A 422 25.24 -11.32 20.48
CA SER A 422 24.47 -12.25 19.63
C SER A 422 23.00 -11.87 19.51
N ILE A 423 22.42 -12.11 18.33
CA ILE A 423 20.99 -11.97 18.05
C ILE A 423 20.45 -13.29 17.51
N PHE A 424 19.37 -13.79 18.09
CA PHE A 424 18.76 -15.07 17.79
C PHE A 424 17.40 -14.90 17.12
N GLY A 425 17.19 -15.58 16.00
CA GLY A 425 15.91 -15.55 15.29
C GLY A 425 15.96 -16.36 14.00
N ARG A 426 14.93 -16.25 13.17
CA ARG A 426 14.89 -16.94 11.86
C ARG A 426 15.76 -16.18 10.86
N ILE A 427 16.87 -16.78 10.41
CA ILE A 427 17.73 -16.13 9.39
C ILE A 427 17.03 -16.15 8.02
N LEU A 428 17.00 -14.99 7.37
CA LEU A 428 16.68 -14.81 5.98
C LEU A 428 17.98 -14.69 5.18
N ARG A 429 18.14 -15.53 4.16
CA ARG A 429 19.33 -15.61 3.32
C ARG A 429 19.01 -15.18 1.90
N GLU A 430 19.97 -14.53 1.26
CA GLU A 430 19.94 -14.20 -0.18
C GLU A 430 18.67 -13.45 -0.63
N THR A 431 18.01 -12.74 0.28
CA THR A 431 16.84 -11.95 -0.10
C THR A 431 17.28 -10.72 -0.87
N ARG A 432 16.46 -10.31 -1.82
CA ARG A 432 16.77 -9.20 -2.73
C ARG A 432 15.91 -7.99 -2.39
N PRO A 433 16.46 -6.76 -2.44
CA PRO A 433 15.67 -5.55 -2.31
C PRO A 433 14.56 -5.51 -3.37
N ILE A 434 13.32 -5.26 -2.94
CA ILE A 434 12.22 -5.09 -3.88
C ILE A 434 12.38 -3.72 -4.53
N ARG A 435 12.72 -3.65 -5.82
CA ARG A 435 12.93 -2.37 -6.53
C ARG A 435 11.63 -1.74 -7.06
N LYS A 436 10.50 -2.43 -6.91
CA LYS A 436 9.19 -2.02 -7.41
C LYS A 436 8.61 -0.92 -6.50
N VAL A 437 8.48 0.30 -7.01
CA VAL A 437 8.08 1.51 -6.24
C VAL A 437 6.76 1.35 -5.47
N ASN A 438 5.80 0.59 -5.99
CA ASN A 438 4.48 0.39 -5.36
C ASN A 438 4.45 -0.70 -4.27
N SER A 439 5.58 -1.32 -3.94
CA SER A 439 5.69 -2.19 -2.77
C SER A 439 5.94 -1.34 -1.54
N LYS A 440 5.29 -1.64 -0.41
CA LYS A 440 5.63 -1.01 0.87
C LYS A 440 7.10 -1.27 1.25
N TYR A 441 7.63 -2.43 0.89
CA TYR A 441 9.02 -2.84 1.10
C TYR A 441 9.97 -2.38 -0.02
N SER A 442 9.58 -1.38 -0.82
CA SER A 442 10.37 -0.92 -1.95
C SER A 442 11.68 -0.25 -1.51
N VAL A 443 12.83 -0.66 -2.02
CA VAL A 443 14.11 0.00 -1.75
C VAL A 443 14.79 0.31 -3.07
N SER A 444 15.02 1.59 -3.35
CA SER A 444 15.66 2.04 -4.59
C SER A 444 17.16 1.69 -4.64
N LYS A 445 17.73 1.64 -5.85
CA LYS A 445 19.17 1.38 -6.03
C LYS A 445 20.04 2.47 -5.39
N SER A 446 19.52 3.70 -5.29
CA SER A 446 20.12 4.80 -4.55
C SER A 446 20.15 4.58 -3.04
N GLU A 447 19.09 4.01 -2.46
CA GLU A 447 19.02 3.74 -1.01
C GLU A 447 19.88 2.54 -0.60
N TYR A 448 19.97 1.53 -1.48
CA TYR A 448 20.80 0.35 -1.24
C TYR A 448 21.35 -0.17 -2.56
N VAL A 449 22.66 -0.02 -2.77
CA VAL A 449 23.34 -0.35 -4.03
C VAL A 449 23.40 -1.87 -4.29
N PRO A 450 23.74 -2.76 -3.34
CA PRO A 450 23.84 -4.18 -3.65
C PRO A 450 22.51 -4.81 -4.09
N ASP A 451 22.57 -5.86 -4.91
CA ASP A 451 21.37 -6.56 -5.39
C ASP A 451 20.87 -7.66 -4.45
N VAL A 452 21.59 -7.90 -3.37
CA VAL A 452 21.30 -8.91 -2.35
C VAL A 452 21.53 -8.27 -0.98
N TYR A 453 20.61 -8.49 -0.06
CA TYR A 453 20.80 -8.08 1.33
C TYR A 453 21.80 -9.00 2.03
N PRO A 454 22.54 -8.51 3.05
CA PRO A 454 23.26 -9.42 3.94
C PRO A 454 22.26 -10.38 4.59
N ASN A 455 22.75 -11.48 5.16
CA ASN A 455 21.90 -12.30 6.02
C ASN A 455 21.40 -11.45 7.19
N TYR A 456 20.10 -11.51 7.48
CA TYR A 456 19.47 -10.80 8.59
C TYR A 456 18.36 -11.67 9.19
N LEU A 457 17.76 -11.25 10.30
CA LEU A 457 16.69 -11.98 10.96
C LEU A 457 15.32 -11.52 10.49
N SER A 458 14.38 -12.46 10.40
CA SER A 458 13.00 -12.15 10.04
C SER A 458 12.34 -11.22 11.06
N GLY A 459 11.68 -10.17 10.56
CA GLY A 459 11.07 -9.09 11.35
C GLY A 459 10.20 -9.47 12.53
N PRO A 460 9.29 -10.45 12.46
CA PRO A 460 8.28 -10.67 13.50
C PRO A 460 8.80 -10.82 14.93
N GLY A 461 10.01 -11.33 15.10
CA GLY A 461 10.68 -11.21 16.38
C GLY A 461 12.07 -11.83 16.39
N TYR A 462 12.92 -11.29 17.25
CA TYR A 462 14.27 -11.77 17.49
C TYR A 462 14.75 -11.37 18.89
N LEU A 463 15.57 -12.23 19.47
CA LEU A 463 16.13 -12.09 20.81
C LEU A 463 17.55 -11.54 20.73
N MET A 464 17.85 -10.49 21.47
CA MET A 464 19.19 -9.88 21.56
C MET A 464 19.79 -10.15 22.95
N THR A 465 21.10 -10.38 23.00
CA THR A 465 21.85 -10.22 24.24
C THR A 465 21.95 -8.72 24.56
N GLN A 466 21.83 -8.35 25.83
CA GLN A 466 21.85 -6.92 26.22
C GLN A 466 23.15 -6.21 25.85
N ASP A 467 24.29 -6.91 25.90
CA ASP A 467 25.60 -6.36 25.53
C ASP A 467 25.72 -5.99 24.04
N SER A 468 24.73 -6.34 23.23
CA SER A 468 24.60 -5.90 21.84
C SER A 468 23.85 -4.58 21.69
N VAL A 469 22.97 -4.23 22.64
CA VAL A 469 21.96 -3.17 22.47
C VAL A 469 22.61 -1.79 22.33
N HIS A 470 23.54 -1.45 23.23
CA HIS A 470 24.25 -0.17 23.20
C HIS A 470 24.93 0.08 21.85
N ASP A 471 25.69 -0.92 21.39
CA ASP A 471 26.42 -0.87 20.13
C ASP A 471 25.48 -0.75 18.93
N LEU A 472 24.39 -1.52 18.92
CA LEU A 472 23.36 -1.41 17.88
C LEU A 472 22.74 -0.02 17.85
N TYR A 473 22.39 0.53 19.01
CA TYR A 473 21.80 1.88 19.12
C TYR A 473 22.75 2.95 18.57
N ARG A 474 23.97 3.01 19.11
CA ARG A 474 24.95 4.04 18.75
C ARG A 474 25.39 3.92 17.29
N GLN A 475 25.52 2.69 16.78
CA GLN A 475 25.88 2.50 15.37
C GLN A 475 24.72 2.82 14.43
N ALA A 476 23.48 2.47 14.78
CA ALA A 476 22.30 2.76 13.96
C ALA A 476 22.17 4.26 13.68
N LEU A 477 22.35 5.11 14.69
CA LEU A 477 22.32 6.57 14.55
C LEU A 477 23.31 7.11 13.51
N ASN A 478 24.47 6.45 13.38
CA ASN A 478 25.55 6.85 12.47
C ASN A 478 25.51 6.15 11.10
N MET A 479 24.43 5.41 10.80
CA MET A 479 24.25 4.76 9.52
C MET A 479 23.24 5.50 8.63
N PRO A 480 23.43 5.45 7.29
CA PRO A 480 22.41 5.87 6.33
C PRO A 480 21.07 5.23 6.64
N TYR A 481 20.02 6.05 6.80
CA TYR A 481 18.70 5.52 7.13
C TYR A 481 18.19 4.59 6.03
N LEU A 482 17.59 3.47 6.44
CA LEU A 482 16.89 2.55 5.56
C LEU A 482 15.62 2.04 6.25
N LYS A 483 14.49 2.11 5.54
CA LYS A 483 13.16 1.81 6.10
C LYS A 483 12.85 0.34 6.38
N ILE A 484 13.71 -0.59 5.96
CA ILE A 484 13.55 -2.02 6.24
C ILE A 484 14.25 -2.30 7.58
N ASP A 485 13.50 -2.19 8.67
CA ASP A 485 14.01 -2.06 10.04
C ASP A 485 14.79 -3.27 10.53
N ASP A 486 14.27 -4.48 10.28
CA ASP A 486 14.89 -5.75 10.63
C ASP A 486 16.16 -6.02 9.83
N MET A 487 16.18 -5.66 8.53
CA MET A 487 17.40 -5.74 7.71
C MET A 487 18.43 -4.68 8.12
N PHE A 488 17.98 -3.47 8.45
CA PHE A 488 18.83 -2.38 8.90
C PHE A 488 19.54 -2.70 10.22
N ILE A 489 18.81 -3.16 11.25
CA ILE A 489 19.40 -3.47 12.56
C ILE A 489 20.13 -4.81 12.55
N THR A 490 19.46 -5.90 12.16
CA THR A 490 20.03 -7.25 12.32
C THR A 490 20.92 -7.69 11.16
N GLY A 491 20.86 -7.01 10.01
CA GLY A 491 21.74 -7.22 8.88
C GLY A 491 22.89 -6.23 8.87
N LEU A 492 22.61 -4.96 8.51
CA LEU A 492 23.64 -3.95 8.28
C LEU A 492 24.35 -3.51 9.58
N THR A 493 23.58 -3.13 10.60
CA THR A 493 24.13 -2.60 11.86
C THR A 493 24.85 -3.68 12.66
N ALA A 494 24.22 -4.86 12.83
CA ALA A 494 24.82 -5.99 13.51
C ALA A 494 26.11 -6.46 12.81
N SER A 495 26.12 -6.57 11.48
CA SER A 495 27.33 -6.94 10.74
C SER A 495 28.45 -5.92 10.91
N ARG A 496 28.13 -4.62 10.94
CA ARG A 496 29.12 -3.55 11.14
C ARG A 496 29.73 -3.57 12.54
N MET A 497 28.96 -3.97 13.55
CA MET A 497 29.42 -4.11 14.94
C MET A 497 30.00 -5.49 15.27
N GLY A 498 30.09 -6.40 14.30
CA GLY A 498 30.57 -7.77 14.54
C GLY A 498 29.67 -8.58 15.48
N ILE A 499 28.37 -8.26 15.52
CA ILE A 499 27.37 -8.97 16.32
C ILE A 499 26.89 -10.19 15.56
N LYS A 500 26.91 -11.35 16.20
CA LYS A 500 26.59 -12.63 15.56
C LYS A 500 25.09 -12.84 15.46
N ILE A 501 24.56 -13.05 14.25
CA ILE A 501 23.21 -13.59 14.07
C ILE A 501 23.21 -15.12 14.14
N VAL A 502 22.25 -15.69 14.87
CA VAL A 502 22.13 -17.13 15.13
C VAL A 502 20.75 -17.61 14.71
N ASN A 503 20.70 -18.61 13.83
CA ASN A 503 19.45 -19.17 13.35
C ASN A 503 18.75 -20.01 14.43
N VAL A 504 17.49 -19.68 14.72
CA VAL A 504 16.61 -20.43 15.61
C VAL A 504 15.33 -20.77 14.85
N ASN A 505 15.18 -22.06 14.51
CA ASN A 505 14.08 -22.55 13.67
C ASN A 505 12.71 -22.49 14.34
N GLN A 506 12.66 -22.26 15.65
CA GLN A 506 11.44 -22.15 16.44
C GLN A 506 10.73 -20.79 16.31
N PHE A 507 11.33 -19.85 15.58
CA PHE A 507 10.69 -18.61 15.15
C PHE A 507 10.04 -18.84 13.78
N ILE A 508 8.70 -18.92 13.73
CA ILE A 508 7.98 -19.39 12.54
C ILE A 508 6.83 -18.47 12.12
N LYS A 509 6.37 -18.60 10.87
CA LYS A 509 5.17 -17.91 10.37
C LYS A 509 3.96 -18.83 10.48
N PHE A 510 2.78 -18.28 10.73
CA PHE A 510 1.54 -19.06 10.86
C PHE A 510 1.22 -19.89 9.61
N HIS A 511 1.57 -19.42 8.41
CA HIS A 511 1.38 -20.22 7.19
C HIS A 511 2.24 -21.48 7.14
N ASP A 512 3.35 -21.51 7.87
CA ASP A 512 4.19 -22.70 8.03
C ASP A 512 3.55 -23.73 9.01
N ILE A 513 2.41 -23.38 9.64
CA ILE A 513 1.70 -24.17 10.66
C ILE A 513 0.48 -24.90 10.10
N ILE A 514 0.06 -24.62 8.87
CA ILE A 514 -1.18 -25.19 8.30
C ILE A 514 -1.22 -26.75 8.35
N PRO A 515 -0.11 -27.51 8.35
CA PRO A 515 -0.14 -28.96 8.57
C PRO A 515 0.21 -29.44 10.00
N LEU A 516 0.41 -28.56 10.99
CA LEU A 516 1.01 -28.94 12.28
C LEU A 516 -0.01 -29.36 13.35
N LYS A 517 0.18 -30.57 13.91
CA LYS A 517 -0.51 -31.03 15.13
C LYS A 517 -0.14 -30.15 16.33
N THR A 518 -1.03 -30.05 17.35
CA THR A 518 -0.82 -29.29 18.61
C THR A 518 0.56 -29.54 19.24
N THR A 519 1.07 -30.78 19.15
CA THR A 519 2.39 -31.18 19.67
C THR A 519 3.56 -30.42 19.06
N GLN A 520 3.44 -30.01 17.80
CA GLN A 520 4.51 -29.30 17.09
C GLN A 520 4.45 -27.79 17.36
N MET A 521 3.25 -27.22 17.54
CA MET A 521 3.09 -25.85 18.04
C MET A 521 3.72 -25.67 19.43
N ARG A 522 3.63 -26.68 20.30
CA ARG A 522 4.27 -26.65 21.64
C ARG A 522 5.80 -26.51 21.61
N LYS A 523 6.46 -26.86 20.50
CA LYS A 523 7.92 -26.74 20.34
C LYS A 523 8.36 -25.40 19.73
N THR A 524 7.41 -24.54 19.36
CA THR A 524 7.69 -23.24 18.74
C THR A 524 7.85 -22.17 19.81
N ILE A 525 8.67 -21.16 19.53
CA ILE A 525 8.91 -20.01 20.42
C ILE A 525 7.99 -18.86 20.01
N THR A 526 7.98 -18.52 18.71
CA THR A 526 7.10 -17.49 18.18
C THR A 526 6.31 -17.97 16.98
N ILE A 527 5.09 -17.46 16.86
CA ILE A 527 4.22 -17.68 15.70
C ILE A 527 3.75 -16.31 15.21
N HIS A 528 4.12 -15.94 13.98
CA HIS A 528 3.74 -14.67 13.36
C HIS A 528 2.46 -14.73 12.52
N GLY A 529 1.72 -13.63 12.42
CA GLY A 529 0.49 -13.50 11.62
C GLY A 529 -0.77 -13.90 12.38
N ILE A 530 -0.77 -13.65 13.69
CA ILE A 530 -1.81 -14.04 14.63
C ILE A 530 -2.74 -12.86 14.88
N THR A 531 -4.02 -13.06 14.55
CA THR A 531 -5.07 -12.08 14.88
C THR A 531 -5.41 -12.13 16.37
N PRO A 532 -6.02 -11.07 16.95
CA PRO A 532 -6.44 -11.06 18.35
C PRO A 532 -7.22 -12.32 18.77
N ARG A 533 -8.22 -12.73 17.97
CA ARG A 533 -8.98 -13.97 18.21
C ARG A 533 -8.09 -15.22 18.21
N LYS A 534 -7.11 -15.29 17.30
CA LYS A 534 -6.19 -16.43 17.23
C LYS A 534 -5.21 -16.46 18.42
N GLN A 535 -4.86 -15.32 19.03
CA GLN A 535 -4.07 -15.30 20.27
C GLN A 535 -4.77 -16.17 21.33
N PHE A 536 -6.06 -15.94 21.57
CA PHE A 536 -6.85 -16.70 22.55
C PHE A 536 -6.99 -18.18 22.18
N LEU A 537 -7.20 -18.51 20.90
CA LEU A 537 -7.34 -19.91 20.46
C LEU A 537 -6.03 -20.69 20.65
N ILE A 538 -4.90 -20.06 20.33
CA ILE A 538 -3.58 -20.68 20.54
C ILE A 538 -3.30 -20.78 22.03
N TRP A 539 -3.55 -19.70 22.79
CA TRP A 539 -3.41 -19.67 24.24
C TRP A 539 -4.18 -20.82 24.89
N ALA A 540 -5.49 -20.93 24.67
CA ALA A 540 -6.33 -21.97 25.26
C ALA A 540 -5.87 -23.41 24.93
N ARG A 541 -5.27 -23.64 23.75
CA ARG A 541 -4.70 -24.94 23.37
C ARG A 541 -3.35 -25.25 24.02
N MET A 542 -2.62 -24.21 24.43
CA MET A 542 -1.30 -24.29 25.03
C MET A 542 -1.37 -24.23 26.56
N SER A 543 -2.40 -23.60 27.13
CA SER A 543 -2.66 -23.42 28.56
C SER A 543 -2.82 -24.68 29.42
N PRO A 544 -3.22 -25.87 28.94
CA PRO A 544 -3.40 -27.03 29.84
C PRO A 544 -2.12 -27.45 30.60
N ASN A 545 -0.93 -26.98 30.17
CA ASN A 545 0.36 -27.29 30.78
C ASN A 545 1.24 -26.03 31.02
N LEU A 546 0.67 -24.82 30.99
CA LEU A 546 1.34 -23.55 31.30
C LEU A 546 0.96 -23.10 32.70
#